data_AF-A0AAP2W5K9-F1
#
_entry.id   AF-A0AAP2W5K9-F1
#
_cell.length_a   1.000
_cell.length_b   1.000
_cell.length_c   1.000
_cell.angle_alpha   90.00
_cell.angle_beta   90.00
_cell.angle_gamma   90.00
#
_symmetry.space_group_name_H-M   'P 1'
#
loop_
_entity.id
_entity.type
_entity.pdbx_description
1 polymer ?
#
loop_
_entity_poly.entity_id
_entity_poly.type
_entity_poly.pdbx_seq_one_letter_code
_entity_poly.pdbx_strand_id
1 'polypeptide(L)'
;MSVLFDALLVLFIMTLGIAAISFTVSAHKPIFEEKDTTGYGDAIRIPDPEISWAIYGFLDHSGDVDYYYFDAEDGFKLYTNLLVPKNDVYVNFRPSYAVVGPGISSRPEGLPFSIPDGMGALVIDDTSAERDIFYEPFTATTYYRGPKKYTSLSAAGRYYIVVFDKGNDRGDYVLAVGEKEVFGIDDIPGVISAILKIRSGGVDHSQQMAGGK
;
A
#
# COMPACT_ATOMS: atom_id res chain seq x y z
N MET A 1 29.43 -49.01 3.42
CA MET A 1 28.11 -48.62 2.84
C MET A 1 27.37 -47.64 3.74
N SER A 2 27.36 -47.83 5.08
CA SER A 2 26.76 -46.87 6.04
C SER A 2 27.41 -45.49 6.04
N VAL A 3 28.75 -45.42 6.10
CA VAL A 3 29.48 -44.14 6.16
C VAL A 3 29.21 -43.22 4.95
N LEU A 4 29.01 -43.80 3.76
CA LEU A 4 28.69 -43.04 2.54
C LEU A 4 27.24 -42.53 2.57
N PHE A 5 26.31 -43.32 3.12
CA PHE A 5 24.91 -42.93 3.30
C PHE A 5 24.76 -41.80 4.32
N ASP A 6 25.46 -41.89 5.45
CA ASP A 6 25.44 -40.86 6.49
C ASP A 6 26.02 -39.53 5.97
N ALA A 7 27.10 -39.58 5.18
CA ALA A 7 27.68 -38.40 4.55
C ALA A 7 26.74 -37.75 3.52
N LEU A 8 26.03 -38.55 2.72
CA LEU A 8 25.03 -38.06 1.76
C LEU A 8 23.81 -37.44 2.46
N LEU A 9 23.36 -38.03 3.56
CA LEU A 9 22.25 -37.51 4.37
C LEU A 9 22.61 -36.17 5.02
N VAL A 10 23.81 -36.05 5.60
CA VAL A 10 24.30 -34.78 6.17
C VAL A 10 24.44 -33.72 5.08
N LEU A 11 24.97 -34.08 3.90
CA LEU A 11 25.07 -33.16 2.76
C LEU A 11 23.69 -32.70 2.27
N PHE A 12 22.70 -33.60 2.24
CA PHE A 12 21.31 -33.28 1.89
C PHE A 12 20.65 -32.34 2.91
N ILE A 13 20.83 -32.58 4.21
CA ILE A 13 20.33 -31.70 5.28
C ILE A 13 21.05 -30.34 5.24
N MET A 14 22.35 -30.32 4.95
CA MET A 14 23.11 -29.08 4.80
C MET A 14 22.70 -28.30 3.55
N THR A 15 22.39 -28.98 2.43
CA THR A 15 21.85 -28.31 1.23
C THR A 15 20.42 -27.82 1.43
N LEU A 16 19.56 -28.57 2.13
CA LEU A 16 18.24 -28.08 2.55
C LEU A 16 18.36 -26.87 3.48
N GLY A 17 19.30 -26.91 4.42
CA GLY A 17 19.61 -25.83 5.34
C GLY A 17 20.13 -24.59 4.61
N ILE A 18 21.07 -24.74 3.67
CA ILE A 18 21.63 -23.64 2.88
C ILE A 18 20.58 -23.05 1.92
N ALA A 19 19.68 -23.87 1.35
CA ALA A 19 18.55 -23.39 0.55
C ALA A 19 17.47 -22.65 1.38
N ALA A 20 17.41 -22.91 2.69
CA ALA A 20 16.53 -22.23 3.63
C ALA A 20 17.11 -20.90 4.17
N ILE A 21 18.40 -20.63 3.97
CA ILE A 21 19.06 -19.44 4.51
C ILE A 21 19.26 -18.42 3.38
N SER A 22 18.46 -17.34 3.44
CA SER A 22 18.53 -16.10 2.63
C SER A 22 17.55 -16.01 1.46
N PHE A 23 16.25 -16.20 1.73
CA PHE A 23 15.29 -15.35 1.02
C PHE A 23 15.21 -14.03 1.78
N THR A 24 15.95 -13.02 1.32
CA THR A 24 15.53 -11.63 1.59
C THR A 24 14.25 -11.43 0.79
N VAL A 25 13.12 -11.81 1.37
CA VAL A 25 11.82 -11.51 0.78
C VAL A 25 11.63 -10.01 0.92
N SER A 26 11.99 -9.28 -0.14
CA SER A 26 11.64 -7.87 -0.34
C SER A 26 10.14 -7.80 -0.63
N ALA A 27 9.32 -8.06 0.39
CA ALA A 27 7.87 -7.90 0.30
C ALA A 27 7.46 -6.72 1.17
N HIS A 28 6.68 -5.83 0.56
CA HIS A 28 5.93 -4.86 1.33
C HIS A 28 5.05 -5.63 2.32
N LYS A 29 5.00 -5.17 3.56
CA LYS A 29 4.04 -5.74 4.52
C LYS A 29 2.63 -5.34 4.10
N PRO A 30 1.70 -6.29 3.96
CA PRO A 30 0.37 -5.99 3.45
C PRO A 30 -0.53 -5.42 4.55
N ILE A 31 -1.31 -4.41 4.21
CA ILE A 31 -2.50 -3.97 4.94
C ILE A 31 -3.68 -4.09 3.98
N PHE A 32 -4.77 -4.67 4.42
CA PHE A 32 -6.00 -4.77 3.64
C PHE A 32 -7.07 -3.92 4.29
N GLU A 33 -7.71 -3.08 3.50
CA GLU A 33 -8.98 -2.48 3.86
C GLU A 33 -10.07 -3.57 3.81
N GLU A 34 -10.28 -4.26 4.94
CA GLU A 34 -11.31 -5.30 5.05
C GLU A 34 -12.71 -4.69 5.26
N LYS A 35 -12.76 -3.43 5.68
CA LYS A 35 -13.96 -2.63 5.89
C LYS A 35 -13.67 -1.21 5.44
N ASP A 36 -14.61 -0.67 4.69
CA ASP A 36 -14.60 0.72 4.25
C ASP A 36 -14.51 1.67 5.45
N THR A 37 -13.74 2.75 5.28
CA THR A 37 -13.51 3.76 6.30
C THR A 37 -14.38 4.98 6.04
N THR A 38 -14.99 5.52 7.09
CA THR A 38 -15.97 6.61 6.95
C THR A 38 -15.42 7.96 7.41
N GLY A 39 -14.22 8.00 7.98
CA GLY A 39 -13.54 9.23 8.38
C GLY A 39 -12.27 9.04 9.20
N TYR A 40 -11.82 10.11 9.84
CA TYR A 40 -10.63 10.09 10.68
C TYR A 40 -10.75 9.18 11.93
N GLY A 41 -11.98 8.88 12.37
CA GLY A 41 -12.24 8.15 13.61
C GLY A 41 -12.08 6.63 13.49
N ASP A 42 -12.24 6.09 12.28
CA ASP A 42 -12.11 4.67 11.94
C ASP A 42 -10.96 4.41 10.95
N ALA A 43 -10.11 5.42 10.71
CA ALA A 43 -8.93 5.32 9.87
C ALA A 43 -8.05 4.11 10.22
N ILE A 44 -7.51 3.44 9.20
CA ILE A 44 -6.68 2.26 9.36
C ILE A 44 -5.25 2.68 9.75
N ARG A 45 -4.70 2.05 10.79
CA ARG A 45 -3.35 2.34 11.27
C ARG A 45 -2.28 1.79 10.33
N ILE A 46 -1.31 2.63 9.97
CA ILE A 46 -0.04 2.24 9.36
C ILE A 46 1.03 2.16 10.47
N PRO A 47 1.48 0.96 10.88
CA PRO A 47 2.48 0.82 11.93
C PRO A 47 3.87 1.18 11.44
N ASP A 48 4.59 2.09 12.10
CA ASP A 48 5.95 2.49 11.69
C ASP A 48 6.04 2.85 10.19
N PRO A 49 5.74 4.11 9.83
CA PRO A 49 5.66 4.55 8.43
C PRO A 49 7.02 4.56 7.69
N GLU A 50 8.14 4.23 8.35
CA GLU A 50 9.40 3.97 7.66
C GLU A 50 9.41 2.60 7.00
N ILE A 51 8.75 1.61 7.60
CA ILE A 51 8.68 0.25 7.09
C ILE A 51 7.88 0.25 5.79
N SER A 52 8.33 -0.56 4.82
CA SER A 52 7.65 -0.72 3.55
C SER A 52 6.32 -1.46 3.73
N TRP A 53 5.21 -0.74 3.61
CA TRP A 53 3.83 -1.24 3.63
C TRP A 53 3.18 -1.11 2.25
N ALA A 54 2.36 -2.09 1.89
CA ALA A 54 1.47 -2.04 0.74
C ALA A 54 0.03 -2.18 1.24
N ILE A 55 -0.71 -1.09 1.11
CA ILE A 55 -2.09 -1.00 1.58
C ILE A 55 -2.99 -1.21 0.37
N TYR A 56 -3.80 -2.26 0.38
CA TYR A 56 -4.76 -2.59 -0.66
C TYR A 56 -6.13 -2.06 -0.24
N GLY A 57 -6.65 -1.10 -1.00
CA GLY A 57 -7.95 -0.47 -0.75
C GLY A 57 -8.81 -0.43 -2.01
N PHE A 58 -10.08 -0.11 -1.82
CA PHE A 58 -11.08 -0.07 -2.88
C PHE A 58 -12.06 1.08 -2.65
N LEU A 59 -11.99 2.10 -3.51
CA LEU A 59 -13.00 3.16 -3.53
C LEU A 59 -14.30 2.56 -4.08
N ASP A 60 -15.22 2.23 -3.18
CA ASP A 60 -16.33 1.31 -3.39
C ASP A 60 -17.61 2.01 -3.88
N HIS A 61 -17.65 3.34 -3.89
CA HIS A 61 -18.73 4.13 -4.47
C HIS A 61 -18.24 5.49 -5.00
N SER A 62 -19.11 6.20 -5.72
CA SER A 62 -18.72 7.49 -6.30
C SER A 62 -18.55 8.53 -5.19
N GLY A 63 -17.37 9.16 -5.12
CA GLY A 63 -17.02 10.12 -4.09
C GLY A 63 -16.53 9.50 -2.78
N ASP A 64 -16.24 8.21 -2.80
CA ASP A 64 -15.69 7.47 -1.68
C ASP A 64 -14.27 7.94 -1.30
N VAL A 65 -13.93 7.77 -0.03
CA VAL A 65 -12.69 8.27 0.56
C VAL A 65 -12.18 7.32 1.64
N ASP A 66 -10.93 6.87 1.49
CA ASP A 66 -10.32 5.96 2.45
C ASP A 66 -9.31 6.69 3.34
N TYR A 67 -9.33 6.37 4.63
CA TYR A 67 -8.54 7.04 5.65
C TYR A 67 -7.53 6.09 6.28
N TYR A 68 -6.26 6.48 6.20
CA TYR A 68 -5.15 5.82 6.89
C TYR A 68 -4.49 6.79 7.84
N TYR A 69 -3.92 6.32 8.95
CA TYR A 69 -3.20 7.17 9.87
C TYR A 69 -1.88 6.56 10.35
N PHE A 70 -0.95 7.45 10.68
CA PHE A 70 0.31 7.12 11.32
C PHE A 70 0.73 8.25 12.26
N ASP A 71 1.58 7.94 13.22
CA ASP A 71 2.20 8.94 14.07
C ASP A 71 3.63 9.19 13.54
N ALA A 72 4.02 10.46 13.47
CA ALA A 72 5.33 10.88 12.95
C ALA A 72 6.07 11.73 13.98
N GLU A 73 7.40 11.63 13.96
CA GLU A 73 8.29 12.52 14.69
C GLU A 73 8.60 13.78 13.87
N ASP A 74 9.19 14.78 14.53
CA ASP A 74 9.63 16.00 13.86
C ASP A 74 10.70 15.71 12.80
N GLY A 75 10.54 16.28 11.60
CA GLY A 75 11.48 16.08 10.50
C GLY A 75 11.31 14.75 9.76
N PHE A 76 10.25 13.99 10.03
CA PHE A 76 9.97 12.73 9.34
C PHE A 76 9.82 12.91 7.82
N LYS A 77 10.44 12.04 7.03
CA LYS A 77 10.34 12.05 5.57
C LYS A 77 9.46 10.89 5.10
N LEU A 78 8.18 11.18 4.87
CA LEU A 78 7.21 10.21 4.39
C LEU A 78 7.47 9.86 2.92
N TYR A 79 7.66 8.59 2.62
CA TYR A 79 7.56 8.05 1.27
C TYR A 79 6.15 7.54 1.01
N THR A 80 5.59 7.87 -0.16
CA THR A 80 4.30 7.40 -0.63
C THR A 80 4.34 7.12 -2.13
N ASN A 81 3.66 6.07 -2.57
CA ASN A 81 3.46 5.77 -3.98
C ASN A 81 2.10 5.10 -4.19
N LEU A 82 1.25 5.69 -5.02
CA LEU A 82 -0.06 5.14 -5.34
C LEU A 82 0.00 4.34 -6.64
N LEU A 83 -0.60 3.16 -6.65
CA LEU A 83 -0.65 2.23 -7.77
C LEU A 83 -2.10 1.82 -8.02
N VAL A 84 -2.44 1.48 -9.26
CA VAL A 84 -3.76 0.91 -9.61
C VAL A 84 -3.53 -0.39 -10.37
N PRO A 85 -4.18 -1.51 -10.02
CA PRO A 85 -4.03 -2.75 -10.75
C PRO A 85 -4.45 -2.55 -12.21
N LYS A 86 -3.65 -3.07 -13.13
CA LYS A 86 -3.89 -2.90 -14.56
C LYS A 86 -5.07 -3.76 -14.99
N ASN A 87 -6.21 -3.11 -15.24
CA ASN A 87 -7.42 -3.72 -15.77
C ASN A 87 -8.15 -2.70 -16.67
N ASP A 88 -8.89 -3.18 -17.67
CA ASP A 88 -9.66 -2.33 -18.60
C ASP A 88 -10.70 -1.46 -17.87
N VAL A 89 -11.26 -1.96 -16.75
CA VAL A 89 -12.21 -1.17 -15.95
C VAL A 89 -11.56 0.01 -15.22
N TYR A 90 -10.24 0.01 -15.07
CA TYR A 90 -9.47 1.03 -14.34
C TYR A 90 -8.62 1.93 -15.24
N VAL A 91 -8.82 1.88 -16.57
CA VAL A 91 -8.00 2.64 -17.53
C VAL A 91 -8.03 4.15 -17.29
N ASN A 92 -9.18 4.68 -16.85
CA ASN A 92 -9.38 6.10 -16.57
C ASN A 92 -9.27 6.43 -15.06
N PHE A 93 -9.28 5.41 -14.20
CA PHE A 93 -9.22 5.59 -12.75
C PHE A 93 -7.84 6.09 -12.31
N ARG A 94 -7.78 7.34 -11.83
CA ARG A 94 -6.54 8.03 -11.42
C ARG A 94 -6.74 8.65 -10.04
N PRO A 95 -6.75 7.81 -8.99
CA PRO A 95 -6.93 8.30 -7.64
C PRO A 95 -5.79 9.24 -7.24
N SER A 96 -6.12 10.15 -6.36
CA SER A 96 -5.23 11.05 -5.65
C SER A 96 -5.16 10.66 -4.18
N TYR A 97 -4.25 11.29 -3.45
CA TYR A 97 -4.29 11.23 -2.00
C TYR A 97 -3.88 12.56 -1.39
N ALA A 98 -4.30 12.79 -0.15
CA ALA A 98 -3.85 13.92 0.65
C ALA A 98 -3.10 13.43 1.88
N VAL A 99 -2.00 14.11 2.21
CA VAL A 99 -1.38 13.99 3.53
C VAL A 99 -1.96 15.10 4.40
N VAL A 100 -2.65 14.71 5.48
CA VAL A 100 -3.36 15.62 6.39
C VAL A 100 -2.69 15.54 7.77
N GLY A 101 -2.37 16.68 8.38
CA GLY A 101 -1.78 16.65 9.72
C GLY A 101 -1.25 18.00 10.22
N PRO A 102 -0.60 18.03 11.39
CA PRO A 102 -0.07 19.24 12.00
C PRO A 102 1.09 19.82 11.17
N GLY A 103 1.32 21.12 11.32
CA GLY A 103 2.43 21.84 10.66
C GLY A 103 2.27 22.06 9.15
N ILE A 104 1.31 21.41 8.50
CA ILE A 104 0.94 21.70 7.11
C ILE A 104 0.10 22.98 7.10
N SER A 105 0.53 24.00 6.35
CA SER A 105 -0.14 25.30 6.31
C SER A 105 -1.25 25.40 5.27
N SER A 106 -1.20 24.57 4.22
CA SER A 106 -2.20 24.56 3.16
C SER A 106 -3.52 23.94 3.62
N ARG A 107 -4.64 24.54 3.23
CA ARG A 107 -5.99 23.99 3.36
C ARG A 107 -6.71 24.12 2.01
N PRO A 108 -6.49 23.19 1.07
CA PRO A 108 -7.19 23.21 -0.21
C PRO A 108 -8.70 23.04 -0.02
N GLU A 109 -9.47 23.74 -0.84
CA GLU A 109 -10.93 23.64 -0.89
C GLU A 109 -11.37 22.57 -1.91
N GLY A 110 -12.65 22.18 -1.87
CA GLY A 110 -13.24 21.26 -2.84
C GLY A 110 -12.80 19.80 -2.70
N LEU A 111 -12.23 19.42 -1.56
CA LEU A 111 -11.93 18.02 -1.23
C LEU A 111 -13.23 17.28 -0.85
N PRO A 112 -13.32 15.96 -1.11
CA PRO A 112 -14.46 15.16 -0.68
C PRO A 112 -14.47 14.88 0.84
N PHE A 113 -13.54 15.46 1.59
CA PHE A 113 -13.43 15.33 3.03
C PHE A 113 -13.10 16.68 3.70
N SER A 114 -13.44 16.83 4.97
CA SER A 114 -13.12 18.02 5.77
C SER A 114 -11.74 17.91 6.40
N ILE A 115 -10.94 18.98 6.38
CA ILE A 115 -9.65 19.02 7.09
C ILE A 115 -9.90 19.34 8.57
N PRO A 116 -9.50 18.48 9.54
CA PRO A 116 -9.72 18.72 10.96
C PRO A 116 -9.09 20.04 11.45
N ASP A 117 -9.67 20.63 12.49
CA ASP A 117 -9.12 21.85 13.11
C ASP A 117 -7.68 21.65 13.58
N GLY A 118 -6.84 22.68 13.38
CA GLY A 118 -5.41 22.63 13.72
C GLY A 118 -4.52 21.85 12.74
N MET A 119 -5.09 21.20 11.71
CA MET A 119 -4.33 20.50 10.66
C MET A 119 -4.30 21.29 9.34
N GLY A 120 -3.41 20.90 8.43
CA GLY A 120 -3.51 21.25 7.01
C GLY A 120 -3.48 19.99 6.16
N ALA A 121 -3.64 20.16 4.85
CA ALA A 121 -3.56 19.07 3.88
C ALA A 121 -2.68 19.45 2.69
N LEU A 122 -1.80 18.53 2.30
CA LEU A 122 -1.06 18.56 1.04
C LEU A 122 -1.69 17.51 0.12
N VAL A 123 -2.22 17.94 -1.02
CA VAL A 123 -2.80 17.04 -2.04
C VAL A 123 -1.71 16.62 -3.00
N ILE A 124 -1.66 15.32 -3.30
CA ILE A 124 -0.75 14.70 -4.24
C ILE A 124 -1.60 14.00 -5.31
N ASP A 125 -1.43 14.44 -6.56
CA ASP A 125 -2.23 14.02 -7.70
C ASP A 125 -1.38 13.34 -8.76
N ASP A 126 -2.02 12.46 -9.55
CA ASP A 126 -1.46 12.04 -10.83
C ASP A 126 -1.67 13.11 -11.90
N THR A 127 -0.69 13.97 -12.13
CA THR A 127 -0.73 14.95 -13.22
C THR A 127 -0.06 14.46 -14.51
N SER A 128 0.29 13.18 -14.58
CA SER A 128 1.09 12.63 -15.67
C SER A 128 0.22 12.39 -16.91
N ALA A 129 0.66 12.90 -18.07
CA ALA A 129 -0.04 12.68 -19.33
C ALA A 129 -0.06 11.20 -19.72
N GLU A 130 1.04 10.51 -19.45
CA GLU A 130 1.19 9.06 -19.65
C GLU A 130 1.19 8.34 -18.30
N ARG A 131 0.84 7.05 -18.33
CA ARG A 131 0.80 6.21 -17.12
C ARG A 131 1.72 5.01 -17.29
N ASP A 132 2.87 5.07 -16.63
CA ASP A 132 3.83 3.97 -16.64
C ASP A 132 3.23 2.69 -16.10
N ILE A 133 3.67 1.55 -16.63
CA ILE A 133 3.27 0.23 -16.16
C ILE A 133 4.41 -0.39 -15.36
N PHE A 134 4.06 -1.08 -14.28
CA PHE A 134 4.97 -1.79 -13.39
C PHE A 134 4.49 -3.21 -13.17
N TYR A 135 5.35 -4.20 -13.35
CA TYR A 135 5.07 -5.59 -12.96
C TYR A 135 5.68 -5.87 -11.58
N GLU A 136 4.83 -6.27 -10.64
CA GLU A 136 5.22 -6.65 -9.28
C GLU A 136 5.34 -8.19 -9.22
N PRO A 137 6.57 -8.74 -9.12
CA PRO A 137 6.81 -10.16 -9.24
C PRO A 137 6.28 -11.01 -8.09
N PHE A 138 6.15 -10.48 -6.87
CA PHE A 138 5.75 -11.27 -5.69
C PHE A 138 4.26 -11.64 -5.73
N THR A 139 3.42 -10.71 -6.16
CA THR A 139 1.97 -10.88 -6.35
C THR A 139 1.61 -11.27 -7.77
N ALA A 140 2.58 -11.27 -8.70
CA ALA A 140 2.38 -11.45 -10.14
C ALA A 140 1.33 -10.49 -10.72
N THR A 141 1.26 -9.27 -10.18
CA THR A 141 0.28 -8.26 -10.56
C THR A 141 0.95 -7.15 -11.35
N THR A 142 0.29 -6.72 -12.43
CA THR A 142 0.72 -5.54 -13.19
C THR A 142 -0.07 -4.34 -12.70
N TYR A 143 0.60 -3.23 -12.45
CA TYR A 143 0.01 -1.98 -12.01
C TYR A 143 0.26 -0.87 -13.02
N TYR A 144 -0.71 0.02 -13.13
CA TYR A 144 -0.44 1.38 -13.54
C TYR A 144 0.19 2.17 -12.38
N ARG A 145 1.26 2.91 -12.65
CA ARG A 145 1.85 3.82 -11.65
C ARG A 145 1.02 5.09 -11.54
N GLY A 146 0.77 5.53 -10.32
CA GLY A 146 0.21 6.84 -9.99
C GLY A 146 1.27 7.73 -9.34
N PRO A 147 0.84 8.73 -8.55
CA PRO A 147 1.75 9.68 -7.91
C PRO A 147 2.71 8.99 -6.93
N LYS A 148 3.98 9.39 -7.00
CA LYS A 148 5.04 9.03 -6.05
C LYS A 148 5.63 10.29 -5.44
N LYS A 149 5.72 10.36 -4.12
CA LYS A 149 6.21 11.54 -3.42
C LYS A 149 6.99 11.21 -2.16
N TYR A 150 8.04 12.00 -1.95
CA TYR A 150 8.64 12.19 -0.63
C TYR A 150 8.13 13.51 -0.04
N THR A 151 7.54 13.43 1.14
CA THR A 151 6.95 14.58 1.85
C THR A 151 7.67 14.76 3.18
N SER A 152 8.31 15.91 3.38
CA SER A 152 8.90 16.27 4.67
C SER A 152 7.83 16.78 5.61
N LEU A 153 7.66 16.13 6.76
CA LEU A 153 6.75 16.51 7.82
C LEU A 153 7.52 17.25 8.91
N SER A 154 7.15 18.50 9.16
CA SER A 154 7.91 19.43 10.02
C SER A 154 7.32 19.59 11.43
N ALA A 155 6.44 18.68 11.84
CA ALA A 155 5.86 18.69 13.17
C ALA A 155 5.63 17.25 13.62
N ALA A 156 5.96 16.94 14.87
CA ALA A 156 5.56 15.67 15.46
C ALA A 156 4.04 15.63 15.67
N GLY A 157 3.45 14.46 15.48
CA GLY A 157 2.03 14.22 15.75
C GLY A 157 1.40 13.19 14.82
N ARG A 158 0.08 13.12 14.88
CA ARG A 158 -0.70 12.24 14.02
C ARG A 158 -0.93 12.85 12.65
N TYR A 159 -0.61 12.07 11.63
CA TYR A 159 -0.91 12.35 10.23
C TYR A 159 -1.88 11.32 9.68
N TYR A 160 -2.57 11.72 8.62
CA TYR A 160 -3.45 10.86 7.85
C TYR A 160 -3.03 10.87 6.39
N ILE A 161 -3.20 9.74 5.72
CA ILE A 161 -3.21 9.64 4.26
C ILE A 161 -4.64 9.36 3.87
N VAL A 162 -5.23 10.26 3.10
CA VAL A 162 -6.63 10.20 2.69
C VAL A 162 -6.66 9.95 1.18
N VAL A 163 -7.08 8.77 0.74
CA VAL A 163 -7.12 8.38 -0.67
C VAL A 163 -8.52 8.66 -1.22
N PHE A 164 -8.58 9.27 -2.40
CA PHE A 164 -9.85 9.64 -3.04
C PHE A 164 -9.65 9.81 -4.55
N ASP A 165 -10.73 9.86 -5.32
CA ASP A 165 -10.67 10.20 -6.74
C ASP A 165 -11.35 11.54 -7.02
N LYS A 166 -10.67 12.42 -7.76
CA LYS A 166 -11.19 13.77 -8.08
C LYS A 166 -12.33 13.75 -9.11
N GLY A 167 -12.38 12.71 -9.94
CA GLY A 167 -13.49 12.44 -10.86
C GLY A 167 -14.66 11.75 -10.20
N ASN A 168 -14.55 11.39 -8.91
CA ASN A 168 -15.47 10.51 -8.17
C ASN A 168 -15.59 9.12 -8.83
N ASP A 169 -14.54 8.67 -9.51
CA ASP A 169 -14.44 7.30 -10.01
C ASP A 169 -14.16 6.33 -8.86
N ARG A 170 -14.52 5.08 -9.09
CA ARG A 170 -14.32 3.95 -8.19
C ARG A 170 -13.17 3.10 -8.70
N GLY A 171 -12.52 2.36 -7.80
CA GLY A 171 -11.57 1.35 -8.23
C GLY A 171 -10.58 0.91 -7.17
N ASP A 172 -9.95 -0.23 -7.45
CA ASP A 172 -8.89 -0.79 -6.62
C ASP A 172 -7.63 0.08 -6.71
N TYR A 173 -6.93 0.23 -5.59
CA TYR A 173 -5.60 0.83 -5.57
C TYR A 173 -4.68 0.13 -4.57
N VAL A 174 -3.38 0.41 -4.70
CA VAL A 174 -2.39 0.07 -3.69
C VAL A 174 -1.64 1.33 -3.29
N LEU A 175 -1.73 1.71 -2.03
CA LEU A 175 -0.94 2.78 -1.43
C LEU A 175 0.30 2.15 -0.78
N ALA A 176 1.46 2.38 -1.38
CA ALA A 176 2.75 2.02 -0.78
C ALA A 176 3.24 3.15 0.13
N VAL A 177 3.64 2.81 1.36
CA VAL A 177 4.15 3.74 2.38
C VAL A 177 5.46 3.20 2.93
N GLY A 178 6.44 4.09 3.13
CA GLY A 178 7.76 3.70 3.63
C GLY A 178 8.58 2.88 2.64
N GLU A 179 9.86 2.70 2.95
CA GLU A 179 10.83 2.03 2.06
C GLU A 179 11.75 1.06 2.80
N LYS A 180 11.78 1.10 4.13
CA LYS A 180 12.64 0.25 4.93
C LYS A 180 12.09 -1.17 4.94
N GLU A 181 12.86 -2.08 4.38
CA GLU A 181 12.54 -3.50 4.43
C GLU A 181 12.91 -4.06 5.80
N VAL A 182 11.90 -4.43 6.58
CA VAL A 182 12.06 -5.13 7.86
C VAL A 182 11.26 -6.41 7.77
N PHE A 183 11.96 -7.53 7.53
CA PHE A 183 11.34 -8.84 7.38
C PHE A 183 11.91 -9.82 8.41
N GLY A 184 11.04 -10.36 9.27
CA GLY A 184 11.35 -11.42 10.22
C GLY A 184 10.72 -12.75 9.82
N ILE A 185 11.19 -13.85 10.42
CA ILE A 185 10.60 -15.18 10.22
C ILE A 185 9.11 -15.23 10.62
N ASP A 186 8.71 -14.39 11.58
CA ASP A 186 7.32 -14.28 12.05
C ASP A 186 6.40 -13.60 11.03
N ASP A 187 6.95 -12.87 10.04
CA ASP A 187 6.19 -12.24 8.96
C ASP A 187 5.82 -13.24 7.84
N ILE A 188 6.53 -14.38 7.75
CA ILE A 188 6.38 -15.37 6.66
C ILE A 188 4.92 -15.85 6.51
N PRO A 189 4.21 -16.29 7.58
CA PRO A 189 2.84 -16.76 7.43
C PRO A 189 1.89 -15.68 6.91
N GLY A 190 2.05 -14.45 7.38
CA GLY A 190 1.25 -13.30 6.95
C GLY A 190 1.46 -12.96 5.48
N VAL A 191 2.71 -12.93 5.02
CA VAL A 191 3.05 -12.66 3.62
C VAL A 191 2.54 -13.77 2.69
N ILE A 192 2.68 -15.05 3.06
CA ILE A 192 2.13 -16.15 2.27
C ILE A 192 0.60 -16.03 2.17
N SER A 193 -0.08 -15.77 3.29
CA SER A 193 -1.53 -15.58 3.32
C SER A 193 -1.97 -14.42 2.44
N ALA A 194 -1.24 -13.31 2.46
CA ALA A 194 -1.51 -12.14 1.62
C ALA A 194 -1.32 -12.44 0.13
N ILE A 195 -0.23 -13.11 -0.26
CA ILE A 195 -0.01 -13.52 -1.64
C ILE A 195 -1.15 -14.43 -2.12
N LEU A 196 -1.59 -15.38 -1.30
CA LEU A 196 -2.73 -16.23 -1.62
C LEU A 196 -4.02 -15.42 -1.78
N LYS A 197 -4.31 -14.50 -0.86
CA LYS A 197 -5.48 -13.60 -0.95
C LYS A 197 -5.46 -12.84 -2.27
N ILE A 198 -4.34 -12.18 -2.59
CA ILE A 198 -4.18 -11.37 -3.81
C ILE A 198 -4.34 -12.24 -5.06
N ARG A 199 -3.61 -13.35 -5.14
CA ARG A 199 -3.64 -14.22 -6.33
C ARG A 199 -4.94 -14.99 -6.51
N SER A 200 -5.73 -15.16 -5.45
CA SER A 200 -7.07 -15.74 -5.52
C SER A 200 -8.15 -14.72 -5.92
N GLY A 201 -7.79 -13.43 -6.09
CA GLY A 201 -8.72 -12.36 -6.42
C GLY A 201 -9.42 -11.76 -5.20
N GLY A 202 -8.97 -12.05 -3.98
CA GLY A 202 -9.59 -11.55 -2.73
C GLY A 202 -9.41 -10.05 -2.47
N VAL A 203 -8.75 -9.32 -3.37
CA VAL A 203 -8.63 -7.86 -3.40
C VAL A 203 -8.93 -7.29 -4.80
N ASP A 204 -9.48 -8.11 -5.69
CA ASP A 204 -9.80 -7.72 -7.07
C ASP A 204 -11.31 -7.50 -7.19
N HIS A 205 -11.71 -6.23 -7.28
CA HIS A 205 -13.11 -5.85 -7.44
C HIS A 205 -13.47 -5.56 -8.90
N SER A 206 -12.61 -5.87 -9.87
CA SER A 206 -12.83 -5.56 -11.28
C SER A 206 -14.08 -6.20 -11.86
N GLN A 207 -14.47 -7.38 -11.37
CA GLN A 207 -15.72 -8.05 -11.77
C GLN A 207 -16.96 -7.34 -11.20
N GLN A 208 -16.90 -6.87 -9.95
CA GLN A 208 -17.95 -6.05 -9.34
C GLN A 208 -18.14 -4.74 -10.12
N MET A 209 -17.03 -4.15 -10.57
CA MET A 209 -17.01 -2.94 -11.38
C MET A 209 -17.57 -3.15 -12.79
N ALA A 210 -17.30 -4.30 -13.41
CA ALA A 210 -17.82 -4.63 -14.74
C ALA A 210 -19.33 -4.93 -14.76
N GLY A 211 -19.87 -5.50 -13.68
CA GLY A 211 -21.28 -5.89 -13.56
C GLY A 211 -22.26 -4.76 -13.21
N GLY A 212 -21.77 -3.56 -12.92
CA GLY A 212 -22.57 -2.40 -12.54
C GLY A 212 -23.02 -1.49 -13.70
N LYS A 213 -22.96 -1.96 -14.95
CA LYS A 213 -23.47 -1.23 -16.14
C LYS A 213 -24.93 -1.55 -16.45
#